data_AF-A0ABC9PA07-F1
#
_entry.id   AF-A0ABC9PA07-F1
#
_cell.length_a   1.000
_cell.length_b   1.000
_cell.length_c   1.000
_cell.angle_alpha   90.00
_cell.angle_beta   90.00
_cell.angle_gamma   90.00
#
_symmetry.space_group_name_H-M   'P 1'
#
loop_
_entity.id
_entity.type
_entity.pdbx_description
1 polymer ?
#
loop_
_entity_poly.entity_id
_entity_poly.type
_entity_poly.pdbx_seq_one_letter_code
_entity_poly.pdbx_strand_id
1 'polypeptide(L)' 'MKKIDTQEAISSTLKKGMEKAEHSGINVSEDEFTVIQPFDDLNAVIVTVENSAGNRPVNIKVTDTVVILERQEGTLDVFK' A
#
# COMPACT_ATOMS: atom_id res chain seq x y z
N MET A 1 -18.63 14.93 -6.39
CA MET A 1 -17.25 14.42 -6.33
C MET A 1 -16.85 13.89 -7.70
N LYS A 2 -15.58 14.04 -8.08
CA LYS A 2 -15.06 13.51 -9.36
C LYS A 2 -14.97 11.99 -9.25
N LYS A 3 -15.50 11.24 -10.22
CA LYS A 3 -15.26 9.80 -10.32
C LYS A 3 -13.83 9.56 -10.79
N ILE A 4 -13.10 8.74 -10.07
CA ILE A 4 -11.74 8.31 -10.42
C ILE A 4 -11.86 6.93 -11.05
N ASP A 5 -11.19 6.71 -12.18
CA ASP A 5 -11.12 5.40 -12.80
C ASP A 5 -10.25 4.45 -11.96
N THR A 6 -10.67 3.19 -11.82
CA THR A 6 -9.97 2.20 -10.99
C THR A 6 -8.54 1.93 -11.47
N GLN A 7 -8.31 1.87 -12.78
CA GLN A 7 -6.97 1.63 -13.33
C GLN A 7 -6.05 2.85 -13.14
N GLU A 8 -6.60 4.06 -13.31
CA GLU A 8 -5.89 5.29 -12.99
C GLU A 8 -5.51 5.34 -11.50
N ALA A 9 -6.45 4.98 -10.62
CA ALA A 9 -6.22 4.92 -9.18
C ALA A 9 -5.13 3.92 -8.81
N ILE A 10 -5.14 2.72 -9.39
CA ILE A 10 -4.11 1.71 -9.18
C ILE A 10 -2.74 2.23 -9.61
N SER A 11 -2.64 2.76 -10.83
CA SER A 11 -1.38 3.26 -11.40
C SER A 11 -0.82 4.41 -10.57
N SER A 12 -1.68 5.34 -10.15
CA SER A 12 -1.28 6.47 -9.29
C SER A 12 -0.83 6.00 -7.91
N THR A 13 -1.52 5.02 -7.32
CA THR A 13 -1.19 4.46 -6.00
C THR A 13 0.15 3.75 -6.02
N LEU A 14 0.41 2.94 -7.05
CA LEU A 14 1.71 2.29 -7.26
C LEU A 14 2.82 3.33 -7.30
N LYS A 15 2.72 4.31 -8.21
CA LYS A 15 3.76 5.33 -8.39
C LYS A 15 4.04 6.11 -7.10
N LYS A 16 3.00 6.70 -6.49
CA LYS A 16 3.14 7.49 -5.26
C LYS A 16 3.61 6.64 -4.08
N GLY A 17 3.14 5.40 -4.02
CA GLY A 17 3.52 4.43 -3.00
C GLY A 17 5.00 4.10 -3.03
N MET A 18 5.53 3.80 -4.23
CA MET A 18 6.97 3.53 -4.42
C MET A 18 7.81 4.76 -4.07
N GLU A 19 7.44 5.94 -4.60
CA GLU A 19 8.14 7.19 -4.30
C GLU A 19 8.17 7.46 -2.79
N LYS A 20 7.05 7.28 -2.09
CA LYS A 20 7.00 7.51 -0.63
C LYS A 20 7.80 6.48 0.15
N ALA A 21 7.83 5.22 -0.30
CA ALA A 21 8.62 4.16 0.32
C ALA A 21 10.12 4.49 0.22
N GLU A 22 10.62 4.84 -0.96
CA GLU A 22 12.02 5.25 -1.17
C GLU A 22 12.42 6.42 -0.27
N HIS A 23 11.58 7.47 -0.21
CA HIS A 23 11.84 8.63 0.66
C HIS A 23 11.79 8.31 2.16
N SER A 24 11.17 7.19 2.55
CA SER A 24 11.09 6.73 3.93
C SER A 24 12.24 5.79 4.32
N GLY A 25 13.19 5.58 3.41
CA GLY A 25 14.33 4.68 3.61
C GLY A 25 14.00 3.20 3.38
N ILE A 26 12.82 2.89 2.84
CA ILE A 26 12.47 1.52 2.42
C ILE A 26 13.17 1.26 1.10
N ASN A 27 13.98 0.21 1.05
CA ASN A 27 14.55 -0.26 -0.19
C ASN A 27 13.47 -1.00 -0.97
N VAL A 28 12.80 -0.33 -1.91
CA VAL A 28 11.73 -0.93 -2.73
C VAL A 28 12.18 -2.18 -3.51
N SER A 29 13.50 -2.36 -3.70
CA SER A 29 14.10 -3.53 -4.35
C SER A 29 14.50 -4.66 -3.41
N GLU A 30 14.42 -4.47 -2.08
CA GLU A 30 14.78 -5.50 -1.07
C GLU A 30 13.72 -5.71 0.02
N ASP A 31 12.97 -4.68 0.38
CA ASP A 31 12.02 -4.71 1.48
C ASP A 31 10.62 -5.15 1.03
N GLU A 32 9.88 -5.71 1.99
CA GLU A 32 8.44 -5.98 1.86
C GLU A 32 7.66 -4.82 2.48
N PHE A 33 6.61 -4.37 1.80
CA PHE A 33 5.80 -3.26 2.29
C PHE A 33 4.40 -3.25 1.66
N THR A 34 3.50 -2.54 2.33
CA THR A 34 2.12 -2.34 1.86
C THR A 34 1.82 -0.84 1.76
N VAL A 35 1.20 -0.45 0.66
CA VAL A 35 0.69 0.89 0.40
C VAL A 35 -0.82 0.84 0.41
N ILE A 36 -1.45 1.73 1.17
CA ILE A 36 -2.90 1.87 1.25
C ILE A 36 -3.27 3.29 0.81
N GLN A 37 -4.04 3.39 -0.27
CA GLN A 37 -4.65 4.64 -0.73
C GLN A 37 -6.16 4.58 -0.46
N PRO A 38 -6.64 5.16 0.66
CA PRO A 38 -8.08 5.30 0.91
C PRO A 38 -8.69 6.39 0.03
N PHE A 39 -10.00 6.26 -0.22
CA PHE A 39 -10.85 7.24 -0.91
C PHE A 39 -12.02 7.67 0.00
N ASP A 40 -12.64 8.80 -0.34
CA ASP A 40 -13.71 9.42 0.46
C ASP A 40 -14.97 8.55 0.62
N ASP A 41 -15.18 7.58 -0.27
CA ASP A 41 -16.29 6.63 -0.25
C ASP A 41 -15.97 5.33 0.50
N LEU A 42 -14.89 5.32 1.29
CA LEU A 42 -14.34 4.16 2.00
C LEU A 42 -13.72 3.10 1.10
N ASN A 43 -13.74 3.27 -0.23
CA ASN A 43 -12.98 2.38 -1.11
C ASN A 43 -11.48 2.57 -0.86
N ALA A 44 -10.68 1.55 -1.19
CA ALA A 44 -9.24 1.67 -1.17
C ALA A 44 -8.56 0.82 -2.23
N VAL A 45 -7.41 1.32 -2.71
CA VAL A 45 -6.41 0.51 -3.39
C VAL A 45 -5.36 0.11 -2.37
N ILE A 46 -5.12 -1.19 -2.26
CA ILE A 46 -4.10 -1.79 -1.41
C ILE A 46 -3.10 -2.48 -2.33
N VAL A 47 -1.84 -2.07 -2.23
CA VAL A 47 -0.73 -2.67 -2.96
C VAL A 47 0.21 -3.30 -1.95
N THR A 48 0.50 -4.58 -2.12
CA THR A 48 1.45 -5.31 -1.29
C THR A 48 2.61 -5.78 -2.17
N VAL A 49 3.82 -5.47 -1.74
CA VAL A 49 5.07 -5.93 -2.36
C VAL A 49 5.69 -6.95 -1.41
N GLU A 50 5.76 -8.20 -1.86
CA GLU A 50 6.32 -9.33 -1.10
C GLU A 50 7.57 -9.86 -1.79
N ASN A 51 8.52 -10.39 -1.01
CA ASN A 51 9.71 -11.06 -1.52
C ASN A 51 9.53 -12.58 -1.40
N SER A 52 8.74 -13.15 -2.32
CA SER A 52 8.47 -14.59 -2.35
C SER A 52 9.48 -15.32 -3.26
N ALA A 53 10.43 -16.02 -2.64
CA ALA A 53 11.31 -17.00 -3.30
C ALA A 53 12.10 -16.43 -4.52
N GLY A 54 12.62 -15.21 -4.41
CA GLY A 54 13.42 -14.57 -5.46
C GLY A 54 12.62 -13.87 -6.56
N ASN A 55 11.29 -13.98 -6.54
CA ASN A 55 10.37 -13.16 -7.32
C ASN A 55 9.67 -12.16 -6.40
N ARG A 56 9.42 -10.95 -6.90
CA ARG A 56 8.68 -9.91 -6.18
C ARG A 56 7.29 -9.70 -6.79
N PRO A 57 6.31 -10.54 -6.44
CA PRO A 57 4.95 -10.30 -6.88
C PRO A 57 4.43 -8.99 -6.28
N VAL A 58 3.88 -8.13 -7.13
CA VAL A 58 3.09 -6.96 -6.71
C VAL A 58 1.64 -7.39 -6.67
N ASN A 59 1.10 -7.56 -5.46
CA ASN A 59 -0.28 -7.93 -5.23
C ASN A 59 -1.13 -6.65 -5.11
N ILE A 60 -2.15 -6.53 -5.95
CA ILE A 60 -3.04 -5.36 -5.97
C ILE A 60 -4.45 -5.82 -5.60
N LYS A 61 -5.02 -5.20 -4.57
CA LYS A 61 -6.40 -5.40 -4.13
C LYS A 61 -7.15 -4.07 -4.15
N VAL A 62 -8.30 -4.06 -4.82
CA VAL A 62 -9.29 -2.98 -4.71
C VAL A 62 -10.40 -3.47 -3.80
N THR A 63 -10.77 -2.67 -2.80
CA THR A 63 -11.79 -3.04 -1.81
C THR A 63 -12.84 -1.96 -1.67
N ASP A 64 -14.10 -2.37 -1.46
CA ASP A 64 -15.26 -1.47 -1.38
C ASP A 64 -15.36 -0.75 -0.02
N THR A 65 -14.67 -1.23 1.00
CA THR A 65 -14.65 -0.60 2.33
C THR A 65 -13.33 -0.92 3.02
N VAL A 66 -12.66 0.13 3.54
CA VAL A 66 -11.50 0.04 4.43
C VAL A 66 -11.74 0.89 5.68
N VAL A 67 -11.28 0.40 6.83
CA VAL A 67 -11.25 1.15 8.09
C VAL A 67 -9.80 1.24 8.52
N ILE A 68 -9.26 2.46 8.60
CA ILE A 68 -7.88 2.73 9.03
C ILE A 68 -7.94 3.32 10.43
N LEU A 69 -7.36 2.63 11.41
CA LEU A 69 -7.28 3.09 12.79
C LEU A 69 -6.15 4.11 12.98
N GLU A 70 -6.26 4.93 14.02
CA GLU A 70 -5.19 5.85 14.43
C GLU A 70 -3.94 5.09 14.90
N ARG A 71 -2.78 5.73 14.77
CA ARG A 71 -1.50 5.17 15.22
C ARG A 71 -1.52 4.99 16.74
N GLN A 72 -1.16 3.80 17.19
CA GLN A 72 -0.94 3.51 18.62
C GLN A 72 0.50 3.83 19.02
N GLU A 73 0.69 4.30 20.25
CA GLU A 73 2.01 4.47 20.84
C GLU A 73 2.61 3.10 21.22
N GLY A 74 3.90 2.90 20.90
CA GLY A 74 4.64 1.67 21.19
C GLY A 74 5.30 1.05 19.96
N THR A 75 5.90 -0.11 20.16
CA THR A 75 6.52 -0.93 19.10
C THR A 75 5.81 -2.28 19.05
N LEU A 76 5.35 -2.66 17.86
CA LEU A 76 4.76 -3.97 17.62
C LEU A 76 5.87 -5.00 17.40
N ASP A 77 5.87 -6.08 18.19
CA ASP A 77 6.77 -7.21 18.03
C ASP A 77 6.09 -8.28 17.15
N VAL A 78 6.44 -8.31 15.86
CA VAL A 78 5.76 -9.12 14.83
C VAL A 78 6.30 -10.56 14.78
N PHE A 79 7.47 -10.83 15.36
CA PHE A 79 8.21 -12.10 15.21
C PHE A 79 8.42 -12.86 16.53
N LYS A 80 7.62 -12.57 17.56
CA LYS A 80 7.62 -13.35 18.80
C LYS A 80 6.65 -14.53 18.75
#